data_AF-A0A940R0Q3-F1
#
_entry.id   AF-A0A940R0Q3-F1
#
_cell.length_a   1.000
_cell.length_b   1.000
_cell.length_c   1.000
_cell.angle_alpha   90.00
_cell.angle_beta   90.00
_cell.angle_gamma   90.00
#
_symmetry.space_group_name_H-M   'P 1'
#
loop_
_entity.id
_entity.type
_entity.pdbx_description
1 polymer ?
#
loop_
_entity_poly.entity_id
_entity_poly.type
_entity_poly.pdbx_seq_one_letter_code
_entity_poly.pdbx_strand_id
1 'polypeptide(L)'
;LLCYNPGNKGFNLVVFNVMEEEEIDTLVADELEAGASVTEDDSVNDESHEEYDEVSAFSQSFRKEGYECDIFPSLKEVLRSIILHKIINGVDVAQRIEEPSYRFIAQDQPEVSYLVSEMLAQSIKKATDKQRYLNTKTLEHSAETRKAMADEFALQAKKKIDEIKAVEHVTSYRDTVAALNKHHVPTAHNGSWHVKTLQNVLKRVKDIESERSR
;
A
#
# COMPACT_ATOMS: atom_id res chain seq x y z
N LEU A 1 10.02 -11.71 -4.40
CA LEU A 1 10.20 -10.27 -4.03
C LEU A 1 8.84 -9.60 -4.17
N LEU A 2 8.31 -8.85 -3.20
CA LEU A 2 7.06 -8.12 -3.41
C LEU A 2 7.32 -6.89 -4.28
N CYS A 3 6.81 -6.86 -5.50
CA CYS A 3 6.92 -5.70 -6.40
C CYS A 3 5.55 -5.04 -6.56
N TYR A 4 5.51 -3.73 -6.36
CA TYR A 4 4.29 -2.94 -6.49
C TYR A 4 3.95 -2.73 -7.97
N ASN A 5 2.72 -3.11 -8.38
CA ASN A 5 2.22 -2.84 -9.73
C ASN A 5 1.25 -1.64 -9.70
N PRO A 6 1.63 -0.47 -10.25
CA PRO A 6 0.80 0.73 -10.19
C PRO A 6 -0.51 0.63 -11.00
N GLY A 7 -0.64 -0.34 -11.90
CA GLY A 7 -1.86 -0.56 -12.68
C GLY A 7 -3.01 -1.22 -11.93
N ASN A 8 -2.73 -1.94 -10.82
CA ASN A 8 -3.73 -2.81 -10.18
C ASN A 8 -4.04 -2.47 -8.71
N LYS A 9 -3.60 -1.30 -8.19
CA LYS A 9 -3.80 -0.86 -6.79
C LYS A 9 -3.56 -1.96 -5.72
N GLY A 10 -2.66 -2.90 -5.98
CA GLY A 10 -2.36 -4.04 -5.11
C GLY A 10 -0.91 -4.48 -5.26
N PHE A 11 -0.39 -5.21 -4.28
CA PHE A 11 0.89 -5.88 -4.41
C PHE A 11 0.66 -7.18 -5.16
N ASN A 12 1.29 -7.33 -6.33
CA ASN A 12 1.48 -8.66 -6.87
C ASN A 12 2.66 -9.26 -6.09
N LEU A 13 2.45 -10.43 -5.49
CA LEU A 13 3.56 -11.28 -5.11
C LEU A 13 4.32 -11.58 -6.41
N VAL A 14 5.41 -10.88 -6.67
CA VAL A 14 6.36 -11.31 -7.69
C VAL A 14 7.13 -12.47 -7.07
N VAL A 15 6.44 -13.61 -7.06
CA VAL A 15 7.09 -14.90 -7.24
C VAL A 15 7.89 -14.73 -8.53
N PHE A 16 9.20 -14.99 -8.49
CA PHE A 16 10.00 -14.98 -9.70
C PHE A 16 9.33 -15.93 -10.69
N ASN A 17 8.69 -15.35 -11.69
CA ASN A 17 7.95 -16.08 -12.71
C ASN A 17 8.97 -16.57 -13.73
N VAL A 18 9.81 -17.50 -13.32
CA VAL A 18 10.65 -18.35 -14.18
C VAL A 18 10.80 -19.69 -13.46
N MET A 19 9.68 -20.31 -13.12
CA MET A 19 9.63 -21.75 -12.88
C MET A 19 8.29 -22.22 -13.46
N GLU A 20 8.36 -23.05 -14.50
CA GLU A 20 7.17 -23.69 -15.07
C GLU A 20 6.48 -24.53 -13.97
N GLU A 21 5.16 -24.75 -14.03
CA GLU A 21 4.43 -25.51 -13.00
C GLU A 21 5.10 -26.85 -12.65
N GLU A 22 5.75 -27.50 -13.63
CA GLU A 22 6.51 -28.74 -13.45
C GLU A 22 7.73 -28.58 -12.51
N GLU A 23 8.35 -27.42 -12.50
CA GLU A 23 9.59 -27.16 -11.77
C GLU A 23 9.33 -26.91 -10.26
N ILE A 24 8.14 -26.37 -9.91
CA ILE A 24 7.68 -26.25 -8.51
C ILE A 24 7.34 -27.63 -7.93
N ASP A 25 6.75 -28.52 -8.72
CA ASP A 25 6.49 -29.90 -8.29
C ASP A 25 7.81 -30.66 -8.05
N THR A 26 8.85 -30.37 -8.82
CA THR A 26 10.18 -30.99 -8.69
C THR A 26 10.93 -30.54 -7.43
N LEU A 27 10.92 -29.24 -7.11
CA LEU A 27 11.58 -28.72 -5.89
C LEU A 27 10.91 -29.21 -4.59
N VAL A 28 9.60 -29.44 -4.60
CA VAL A 28 8.88 -29.96 -3.42
C VAL A 28 9.07 -31.48 -3.29
N ALA A 29 9.36 -32.19 -4.38
CA ALA A 29 9.62 -33.63 -4.35
C ALA A 29 11.03 -33.97 -3.80
N ASP A 30 12.05 -33.19 -4.18
CA ASP A 30 13.45 -33.49 -3.83
C ASP A 30 13.79 -33.32 -2.33
N GLU A 31 13.06 -32.49 -1.57
CA GLU A 31 13.27 -32.36 -0.11
C GLU A 31 12.54 -33.42 0.73
N LEU A 32 11.60 -34.17 0.15
CA LEU A 32 10.81 -35.18 0.88
C LEU A 32 11.35 -36.61 0.75
N GLU A 33 12.21 -36.91 -0.24
CA GLU A 33 12.76 -38.26 -0.43
C GLU A 33 14.00 -38.57 0.44
N ALA A 34 14.60 -37.59 1.12
CA ALA A 34 15.83 -37.82 1.90
C ALA A 34 15.61 -38.42 3.31
N GLY A 35 14.38 -38.74 3.71
CA GLY A 35 14.05 -39.05 5.11
C GLY A 35 13.28 -40.35 5.42
N ALA A 36 12.93 -41.18 4.44
CA ALA A 36 12.03 -42.32 4.68
C ALA A 36 12.69 -43.69 4.43
N SER A 37 13.58 -44.08 5.34
CA SER A 37 13.92 -45.50 5.58
C SER A 37 13.16 -45.95 6.81
N VAL A 38 11.86 -46.23 6.65
CA VAL A 38 11.03 -46.80 7.71
C VAL A 38 10.73 -48.25 7.36
N THR A 39 11.19 -49.13 8.24
CA THR A 39 10.87 -50.56 8.25
C THR A 39 9.38 -50.74 8.54
N GLU A 40 8.68 -51.40 7.62
CA GLU A 40 7.29 -51.83 7.79
C GLU A 40 7.22 -52.90 8.90
N ASP A 41 6.64 -52.53 10.04
CA ASP A 41 6.23 -53.46 11.08
C ASP A 41 4.72 -53.28 11.24
N ASP A 42 3.95 -54.24 10.70
CA ASP A 42 2.49 -54.26 10.68
C ASP A 42 1.93 -54.42 12.10
N SER A 43 1.77 -53.30 12.80
CA SER A 43 0.97 -53.21 14.02
C SER A 43 -0.16 -52.21 13.81
N VAL A 44 -1.38 -52.74 13.64
CA VAL A 44 -2.61 -51.95 13.53
C VAL A 44 -2.92 -51.39 14.92
N ASN A 45 -2.33 -50.24 15.24
CA ASN A 45 -2.63 -49.47 16.44
C ASN A 45 -3.74 -48.46 16.11
N ASP A 46 -4.80 -48.49 16.91
CA ASP A 46 -5.99 -47.61 16.81
C ASP A 46 -5.65 -46.21 17.36
N GLU A 47 -4.69 -45.51 16.74
CA GLU A 47 -4.16 -44.19 17.17
C GLU A 47 -4.91 -42.99 16.55
N SER A 48 -5.98 -43.24 15.79
CA SER A 48 -6.69 -42.20 15.02
C SER A 48 -7.47 -41.16 15.86
N HIS A 49 -7.49 -41.30 17.18
CA HIS A 49 -8.30 -40.44 18.06
C HIS A 49 -7.53 -39.28 18.73
N GLU A 50 -6.19 -39.33 18.85
CA GLU A 50 -5.43 -38.26 19.55
C GLU A 50 -5.12 -37.04 18.65
N GLU A 51 -4.96 -37.23 17.34
CA GLU A 51 -4.54 -36.18 16.40
C GLU A 51 -5.57 -35.05 16.21
N TYR A 52 -6.87 -35.34 16.39
CA TYR A 52 -7.94 -34.34 16.28
C TYR A 52 -8.00 -33.36 17.45
N ASP A 53 -7.47 -33.74 18.60
CA ASP A 53 -7.55 -32.92 19.82
C ASP A 53 -6.53 -31.76 19.79
N GLU A 54 -5.37 -31.95 19.14
CA GLU A 54 -4.33 -30.93 19.05
C GLU A 54 -4.75 -29.72 18.20
N VAL A 55 -5.29 -29.97 16.99
CA VAL A 55 -5.77 -28.91 16.09
C VAL A 55 -6.91 -28.11 16.74
N SER A 56 -7.79 -28.79 17.47
CA SER A 56 -8.90 -28.16 18.20
C SER A 56 -8.40 -27.27 19.32
N ALA A 57 -7.48 -27.76 20.16
CA ALA A 57 -6.88 -26.98 21.24
C ALA A 57 -6.15 -25.74 20.72
N PHE A 58 -5.43 -25.89 19.61
CA PHE A 58 -4.70 -24.81 18.96
C PHE A 58 -5.66 -23.76 18.36
N SER A 59 -6.71 -24.17 17.65
CA SER A 59 -7.70 -23.22 17.12
C SER A 59 -8.42 -22.40 18.21
N GLN A 60 -8.62 -23.00 19.39
CA GLN A 60 -9.27 -22.33 20.53
C GLN A 60 -8.39 -21.27 21.19
N SER A 61 -7.07 -21.45 21.24
CA SER A 61 -6.17 -20.43 21.80
C SER A 61 -6.22 -19.15 20.97
N PHE A 62 -6.26 -19.26 19.64
CA PHE A 62 -6.33 -18.10 18.74
C PHE A 62 -7.64 -17.33 18.84
N ARG A 63 -8.76 -18.04 18.98
CA ARG A 63 -10.06 -17.39 19.19
C ARG A 63 -10.09 -16.59 20.50
N LYS A 64 -9.37 -17.04 21.54
CA LYS A 64 -9.22 -16.28 22.79
C LYS A 64 -8.37 -15.02 22.60
N GLU A 65 -7.41 -15.05 21.69
CA GLU A 65 -6.59 -13.89 21.32
C GLU A 65 -7.28 -12.93 20.33
N GLY A 66 -8.49 -13.29 19.86
CA GLY A 66 -9.28 -12.47 18.95
C GLY A 66 -8.92 -12.63 17.47
N TYR A 67 -8.19 -13.69 17.12
CA TYR A 67 -7.91 -14.02 15.73
C TYR A 67 -9.04 -14.84 15.11
N GLU A 68 -9.31 -14.56 13.84
CA GLU A 68 -10.13 -15.40 12.98
C GLU A 68 -9.25 -16.50 12.40
N CYS A 69 -9.73 -17.75 12.43
CA CYS A 69 -8.94 -18.88 11.98
C CYS A 69 -9.79 -19.87 11.18
N ASP A 70 -9.32 -20.19 9.97
CA ASP A 70 -9.83 -21.30 9.18
C ASP A 70 -8.86 -22.50 9.25
N ILE A 71 -9.41 -23.72 9.23
CA ILE A 71 -8.65 -24.96 9.26
C ILE A 71 -8.68 -25.58 7.86
N PHE A 72 -7.51 -25.97 7.36
CA PHE A 72 -7.33 -26.55 6.03
C PHE A 72 -6.74 -27.96 6.12
N PRO A 73 -6.99 -28.82 5.13
CA PRO A 73 -6.47 -30.19 5.15
C PRO A 73 -4.93 -30.25 5.10
N SER A 74 -4.31 -29.43 4.24
CA SER A 74 -2.85 -29.47 4.04
C SER A 74 -2.21 -28.09 3.87
N LEU A 75 -1.05 -27.90 4.51
CA LEU A 75 -0.24 -26.69 4.40
C LEU A 75 0.21 -26.48 2.96
N LYS A 76 0.58 -27.55 2.26
CA LYS A 76 0.99 -27.51 0.86
C LYS A 76 -0.13 -26.97 -0.03
N GLU A 77 -1.37 -27.39 0.23
CA GLU A 77 -2.53 -26.90 -0.52
C GLU A 77 -2.77 -25.41 -0.25
N VAL A 78 -2.70 -24.99 1.02
CA VAL A 78 -2.82 -23.57 1.42
C VAL A 78 -1.79 -22.71 0.71
N LEU A 79 -0.50 -23.09 0.74
CA LEU A 79 0.55 -22.32 0.09
C LEU A 79 0.35 -22.22 -1.42
N ARG A 80 -0.05 -23.33 -2.07
CA ARG A 80 -0.41 -23.32 -3.49
C ARG A 80 -1.58 -22.39 -3.77
N SER A 81 -2.60 -22.37 -2.91
CA SER A 81 -3.73 -21.46 -3.09
C SER A 81 -3.37 -19.99 -2.97
N ILE A 82 -2.45 -19.64 -2.06
CA ILE A 82 -1.94 -18.29 -1.90
C ILE A 82 -1.18 -17.86 -3.17
N ILE A 83 -0.34 -18.75 -3.71
CA ILE A 83 0.45 -18.48 -4.92
C ILE A 83 -0.44 -18.37 -6.17
N LEU A 84 -1.40 -19.28 -6.31
CA LEU A 84 -2.23 -19.43 -7.51
C LEU A 84 -3.57 -18.67 -7.43
N HIS A 85 -3.85 -17.96 -6.33
CA HIS A 85 -5.15 -17.33 -6.05
C HIS A 85 -6.33 -18.32 -6.19
N LYS A 86 -6.16 -19.54 -5.70
CA LYS A 86 -7.19 -20.59 -5.76
C LYS A 86 -8.06 -20.52 -4.50
N ILE A 87 -9.36 -20.74 -4.66
CA ILE A 87 -10.27 -20.87 -3.52
C ILE A 87 -10.19 -22.30 -2.96
N ILE A 88 -9.96 -22.45 -1.65
CA ILE A 88 -10.03 -23.73 -0.93
C ILE A 88 -11.15 -23.65 0.10
N ASN A 89 -12.05 -24.63 0.14
CA ASN A 89 -13.17 -24.68 1.08
C ASN A 89 -14.04 -23.41 1.07
N GLY A 90 -14.15 -22.73 -0.08
CA GLY A 90 -14.89 -21.48 -0.22
C GLY A 90 -14.16 -20.23 0.30
N VAL A 91 -12.92 -20.36 0.73
CA VAL A 91 -12.07 -19.27 1.22
C VAL A 91 -10.99 -18.95 0.20
N ASP A 92 -10.90 -17.68 -0.21
CA ASP A 92 -9.73 -17.14 -0.91
C ASP A 92 -8.68 -16.78 0.15
N VAL A 93 -7.74 -17.69 0.39
CA VAL A 93 -6.71 -17.51 1.42
C VAL A 93 -5.80 -16.34 1.07
N ALA A 94 -5.49 -16.13 -0.22
CA ALA A 94 -4.63 -15.04 -0.67
C ALA A 94 -5.22 -13.67 -0.31
N GLN A 95 -6.54 -13.53 -0.45
CA GLN A 95 -7.24 -12.32 -0.04
C GLN A 95 -7.33 -12.20 1.49
N ARG A 96 -7.68 -13.29 2.19
CA ARG A 96 -7.86 -13.24 3.66
C ARG A 96 -6.60 -12.96 4.44
N ILE A 97 -5.42 -13.42 3.99
CA ILE A 97 -4.15 -13.13 4.67
C ILE A 97 -3.79 -11.63 4.67
N GLU A 98 -4.46 -10.80 3.86
CA GLU A 98 -4.33 -9.35 3.95
C GLU A 98 -4.92 -8.78 5.24
N GLU A 99 -5.84 -9.50 5.88
CA GLU A 99 -6.47 -9.11 7.14
C GLU A 99 -5.54 -9.41 8.32
N PRO A 100 -5.15 -8.41 9.13
CA PRO A 100 -4.20 -8.62 10.23
C PRO A 100 -4.66 -9.61 11.31
N SER A 101 -5.97 -9.79 11.45
CA SER A 101 -6.64 -10.69 12.40
C SER A 101 -6.78 -12.12 11.87
N TYR A 102 -6.51 -12.37 10.60
CA TYR A 102 -6.70 -13.68 10.00
C TYR A 102 -5.50 -14.60 10.19
N ARG A 103 -5.75 -15.85 10.55
CA ARG A 103 -4.77 -16.94 10.60
C ARG A 103 -5.33 -18.17 9.89
N PHE A 104 -4.44 -19.05 9.45
CA PHE A 104 -4.81 -20.37 8.95
C PHE A 104 -4.01 -21.44 9.68
N ILE A 105 -4.60 -22.61 9.83
CA ILE A 105 -3.96 -23.81 10.38
C ILE A 105 -4.21 -24.95 9.40
N ALA A 106 -3.18 -25.73 9.11
CA ALA A 106 -3.30 -26.97 8.36
C ALA A 106 -3.31 -28.18 9.29
N GLN A 107 -4.14 -29.17 8.99
CA GLN A 107 -4.26 -30.38 9.80
C GLN A 107 -2.99 -31.24 9.75
N ASP A 108 -2.35 -31.34 8.57
CA ASP A 108 -1.11 -32.11 8.40
C ASP A 108 0.09 -31.56 9.17
N GLN A 109 0.16 -30.23 9.37
CA GLN A 109 1.27 -29.55 10.04
C GLN A 109 0.77 -28.31 10.82
N PRO A 110 0.07 -28.47 11.96
CA PRO A 110 -0.59 -27.37 12.65
C PRO A 110 0.37 -26.31 13.19
N GLU A 111 1.51 -26.72 13.76
CA GLU A 111 2.50 -25.79 14.31
C GLU A 111 3.21 -24.98 13.20
N VAL A 112 3.65 -25.67 12.15
CA VAL A 112 4.37 -25.05 11.03
C VAL A 112 3.45 -24.10 10.26
N SER A 113 2.22 -24.53 9.97
CA SER A 113 1.23 -23.72 9.26
C SER A 113 0.92 -22.42 10.00
N TYR A 114 0.83 -22.46 11.33
CA TYR A 114 0.66 -21.26 12.14
C TYR A 114 1.86 -20.32 12.06
N LEU A 115 3.08 -20.83 12.23
CA LEU A 115 4.29 -20.00 12.14
C LEU A 115 4.35 -19.29 10.78
N VAL A 116 4.04 -20.01 9.71
CA VAL A 116 3.95 -19.45 8.35
C VAL A 116 2.86 -18.38 8.26
N SER A 117 1.67 -18.65 8.80
CA SER A 117 0.55 -17.70 8.81
C SER A 117 0.91 -16.40 9.55
N GLU A 118 1.56 -16.51 10.71
CA GLU A 118 2.03 -15.37 11.48
C GLU A 118 3.12 -14.58 10.72
N MET A 119 4.11 -15.26 10.14
CA MET A 119 5.15 -14.63 9.35
C MET A 119 4.59 -13.86 8.16
N LEU A 120 3.58 -14.40 7.47
CA LEU A 120 2.89 -13.74 6.36
C LEU A 120 2.15 -12.49 6.85
N ALA A 121 1.34 -12.61 7.91
CA ALA A 121 0.61 -11.48 8.48
C ALA A 121 1.55 -10.34 8.92
N GLN A 122 2.66 -10.66 9.58
CA GLN A 122 3.67 -9.67 9.97
C GLN A 122 4.35 -9.03 8.75
N SER A 123 4.66 -9.82 7.73
CA SER A 123 5.27 -9.34 6.47
C SER A 123 4.36 -8.38 5.72
N ILE A 124 3.08 -8.73 5.59
CA ILE A 124 2.05 -7.90 4.93
C ILE A 124 1.83 -6.60 5.70
N LYS A 125 1.75 -6.66 7.04
CA LYS A 125 1.64 -5.46 7.89
C LYS A 125 2.83 -4.52 7.67
N LYS A 126 4.06 -5.03 7.72
CA LYS A 126 5.28 -4.23 7.47
C LYS A 126 5.28 -3.62 6.07
N ALA A 127 4.87 -4.37 5.05
CA ALA A 127 4.78 -3.87 3.67
C ALA A 127 3.73 -2.75 3.55
N THR A 128 2.57 -2.93 4.18
CA THR A 128 1.47 -1.95 4.19
C THR A 128 1.87 -0.65 4.91
N ASP A 129 2.50 -0.76 6.08
CA ASP A 129 2.96 0.41 6.84
C ASP A 129 4.04 1.18 6.08
N LYS A 130 4.98 0.47 5.45
CA LYS A 130 5.99 1.09 4.60
C LYS A 130 5.36 1.81 3.40
N GLN A 131 4.35 1.21 2.76
CA GLN A 131 3.64 1.85 1.66
C GLN A 131 2.91 3.11 2.11
N ARG A 132 2.23 3.08 3.26
CA ARG A 132 1.58 4.25 3.86
C ARG A 132 2.59 5.37 4.10
N TYR A 133 3.74 5.05 4.68
CA TYR A 133 4.82 6.02 4.90
C TYR A 133 5.36 6.63 3.59
N LEU A 134 5.54 5.82 2.54
CA LEU A 134 5.98 6.33 1.24
C LEU A 134 4.91 7.24 0.59
N ASN A 135 3.63 6.87 0.72
CA ASN A 135 2.52 7.69 0.23
C ASN A 135 2.44 9.03 0.98
N THR A 136 2.62 9.05 2.31
CA THR A 136 2.64 10.32 3.06
C THR A 136 3.83 11.18 2.66
N LYS A 137 5.02 10.60 2.55
CA LYS A 137 6.24 11.33 2.15
C LYS A 137 6.15 11.91 0.73
N THR A 138 5.57 11.16 -0.21
CA THR A 138 5.35 11.66 -1.58
C THR A 138 4.28 12.75 -1.63
N LEU A 139 3.23 12.66 -0.81
CA LEU A 139 2.22 13.72 -0.67
C LEU A 139 2.81 14.99 -0.07
N GLU A 140 3.67 14.88 0.95
CA GLU A 140 4.39 16.00 1.56
C GLU A 140 5.28 16.69 0.53
N HIS A 141 6.11 15.92 -0.18
CA HIS A 141 7.00 16.49 -1.19
C HIS A 141 6.20 17.17 -2.32
N SER A 142 5.07 16.57 -2.71
CA SER A 142 4.13 17.16 -3.67
C SER A 142 3.51 18.47 -3.15
N ALA A 143 3.19 18.56 -1.86
CA ALA A 143 2.66 19.77 -1.24
C ALA A 143 3.71 20.89 -1.20
N GLU A 144 4.96 20.57 -0.88
CA GLU A 144 6.08 21.51 -0.93
C GLU A 144 6.34 22.02 -2.34
N THR A 145 6.38 21.13 -3.34
CA THR A 145 6.53 21.54 -4.74
C THR A 145 5.38 22.45 -5.19
N ARG A 146 4.13 22.12 -4.84
CA ARG A 146 2.97 22.99 -5.12
C ARG A 146 3.08 24.34 -4.39
N LYS A 147 3.55 24.36 -3.14
CA LYS A 147 3.78 25.61 -2.39
C LYS A 147 4.81 26.47 -3.12
N ALA A 148 5.96 25.90 -3.47
CA ALA A 148 7.05 26.60 -4.16
C ALA A 148 6.61 27.18 -5.51
N MET A 149 5.91 26.39 -6.34
CA MET A 149 5.38 26.87 -7.63
C MET A 149 4.39 28.03 -7.47
N ALA A 150 3.52 27.96 -6.47
CA ALA A 150 2.57 29.03 -6.19
C ALA A 150 3.24 30.28 -5.61
N ASP A 151 4.31 30.12 -4.84
CA ASP A 151 5.12 31.23 -4.32
C ASP A 151 5.87 31.95 -5.46
N GLU A 152 6.51 31.18 -6.34
CA GLU A 152 7.19 31.70 -7.53
C GLU A 152 6.22 32.48 -8.43
N PHE A 153 5.06 31.89 -8.74
CA PHE A 153 4.02 32.56 -9.51
C PHE A 153 3.58 33.88 -8.85
N ALA A 154 3.36 33.89 -7.54
CA ALA A 154 2.89 35.08 -6.84
C ALA A 154 3.92 36.22 -6.91
N LEU A 155 5.21 35.91 -6.77
CA LEU A 155 6.30 36.89 -6.87
C LEU A 155 6.44 37.45 -8.29
N GLN A 156 6.39 36.59 -9.31
CA GLN A 156 6.42 37.02 -10.71
C GLN A 156 5.20 37.88 -11.06
N ALA A 157 4.01 37.48 -10.62
CA ALA A 157 2.78 38.22 -10.82
C ALA A 157 2.82 39.59 -10.13
N LYS A 158 3.36 39.69 -8.91
CA LYS A 158 3.51 40.98 -8.20
C LYS A 158 4.32 41.98 -9.00
N LYS A 159 5.44 41.55 -9.57
CA LYS A 159 6.27 42.42 -10.43
C LYS A 159 5.46 42.98 -11.60
N LYS A 160 4.68 42.13 -12.28
CA LYS A 160 3.80 42.55 -13.39
C LYS A 160 2.66 43.46 -12.94
N ILE A 161 2.07 43.20 -11.78
CA ILE A 161 1.04 44.05 -11.18
C ILE A 161 1.60 45.44 -10.90
N ASP A 162 2.81 45.54 -10.34
CA ASP A 162 3.43 46.83 -10.03
C ASP A 162 3.80 47.60 -11.30
N GLU A 163 4.33 46.93 -12.32
CA GLU A 163 4.60 47.50 -13.64
C GLU A 163 3.32 48.13 -14.22
N ILE A 164 2.20 47.40 -14.23
CA ILE A 164 0.92 47.88 -14.76
C ILE A 164 0.34 49.01 -13.91
N LYS A 165 0.42 48.92 -12.59
CA LYS A 165 -0.03 49.99 -11.68
C LYS A 165 0.75 51.28 -11.90
N ALA A 166 2.05 51.20 -12.15
CA ALA A 166 2.88 52.35 -12.43
C ALA A 166 2.55 52.99 -13.79
N VAL A 167 2.29 52.18 -14.82
CA VAL A 167 2.00 52.65 -16.19
C VAL A 167 0.58 53.21 -16.33
N GLU A 168 -0.44 52.51 -15.80
CA GLU A 168 -1.84 52.94 -15.95
C GLU A 168 -2.33 53.81 -14.78
N HIS A 169 -1.48 54.06 -13.77
CA HIS A 169 -1.80 54.82 -12.56
C HIS A 169 -3.05 54.32 -11.80
N VAL A 170 -3.32 53.01 -11.88
CA VAL A 170 -4.48 52.38 -11.24
C VAL A 170 -4.21 52.05 -9.77
N THR A 171 -5.15 52.42 -8.89
CA THR A 171 -5.01 52.22 -7.43
C THR A 171 -5.99 51.19 -6.88
N SER A 172 -7.15 51.00 -7.52
CA SER A 172 -8.17 50.05 -7.06
C SER A 172 -7.91 48.62 -7.55
N TYR A 173 -8.40 47.63 -6.80
CA TYR A 173 -8.30 46.22 -7.22
C TYR A 173 -9.06 45.93 -8.52
N ARG A 174 -10.21 46.58 -8.73
CA ARG A 174 -11.03 46.36 -9.93
C ARG A 174 -10.33 46.90 -11.17
N ASP A 175 -9.76 48.10 -11.07
CA ASP A 175 -9.05 48.73 -12.19
C ASP A 175 -7.76 47.98 -12.50
N THR A 176 -7.05 47.52 -11.47
CA THR A 176 -5.87 46.65 -11.65
C THR A 176 -6.23 45.37 -12.41
N VAL A 177 -7.35 44.72 -12.08
CA VAL A 177 -7.82 43.52 -12.79
C VAL A 177 -8.20 43.83 -14.24
N ALA A 178 -8.91 44.94 -14.47
CA ALA A 178 -9.27 45.37 -15.82
C ALA A 178 -8.01 45.62 -16.68
N ALA A 179 -7.01 46.29 -16.10
CA ALA A 179 -5.71 46.51 -16.74
C ALA A 179 -4.99 45.18 -17.04
N LEU A 180 -4.88 44.28 -16.07
CA LEU A 180 -4.25 42.96 -16.26
C LEU A 180 -4.90 42.16 -17.39
N ASN A 181 -6.23 42.16 -17.46
CA ASN A 181 -6.98 41.47 -18.52
C ASN A 181 -6.79 42.15 -19.88
N LYS A 182 -6.80 43.48 -19.93
CA LYS A 182 -6.54 44.27 -21.15
C LYS A 182 -5.13 44.01 -21.71
N HIS A 183 -4.14 43.82 -20.84
CA HIS A 183 -2.76 43.47 -21.21
C HIS A 183 -2.54 41.96 -21.42
N HIS A 184 -3.60 41.14 -21.37
CA HIS A 184 -3.54 39.69 -21.52
C HIS A 184 -2.51 39.00 -20.61
N VAL A 185 -2.34 39.50 -19.38
CA VAL A 185 -1.42 38.88 -18.42
C VAL A 185 -2.01 37.54 -17.96
N PRO A 186 -1.31 36.40 -18.14
CA PRO A 186 -1.85 35.10 -17.78
C PRO A 186 -1.96 34.94 -16.25
N THR A 187 -3.01 34.23 -15.82
CA THR A 187 -3.10 33.68 -14.45
C THR A 187 -2.45 32.31 -14.38
N ALA A 188 -2.33 31.72 -13.18
CA ALA A 188 -1.75 30.38 -12.99
C ALA A 188 -2.43 29.26 -13.82
N HIS A 189 -3.68 29.47 -14.23
CA HIS A 189 -4.44 28.53 -15.08
C HIS A 189 -4.73 29.09 -16.48
N ASN A 190 -3.99 30.10 -16.93
CA ASN A 190 -4.18 30.78 -18.22
C ASN A 190 -5.59 31.37 -18.44
N GLY A 191 -6.33 31.65 -17.36
CA GLY A 191 -7.64 32.31 -17.40
C GLY A 191 -7.54 33.83 -17.15
N SER A 192 -8.70 34.51 -17.18
CA SER A 192 -8.80 35.93 -16.84
C SER A 192 -8.58 36.20 -15.35
N TRP A 193 -8.06 37.38 -15.03
CA TRP A 193 -7.95 37.88 -13.67
C TRP A 193 -9.31 38.20 -13.09
N HIS A 194 -9.48 37.80 -11.83
CA HIS A 194 -10.57 38.20 -10.96
C HIS A 194 -10.01 38.90 -9.73
N VAL A 195 -10.82 39.76 -9.10
CA VAL A 195 -10.42 40.51 -7.88
C VAL A 195 -9.96 39.56 -6.78
N LYS A 196 -10.65 38.42 -6.60
CA LYS A 196 -10.28 37.43 -5.58
C LYS A 196 -8.91 36.81 -5.86
N THR A 197 -8.62 36.49 -7.12
CA THR A 197 -7.32 35.96 -7.55
C THR A 197 -6.20 36.96 -7.26
N LEU A 198 -6.42 38.23 -7.61
CA LEU A 198 -5.47 39.31 -7.31
C LEU A 198 -5.21 39.46 -5.81
N GLN A 199 -6.27 39.47 -4.99
CA GLN A 199 -6.15 39.52 -3.52
C GLN A 199 -5.36 38.33 -2.97
N ASN A 200 -5.64 37.11 -3.45
CA ASN A 200 -4.94 35.91 -3.01
C ASN A 200 -3.45 35.95 -3.35
N VAL A 201 -3.10 36.40 -4.56
CA VAL A 201 -1.71 36.59 -4.99
C VAL A 201 -1.00 37.60 -4.09
N LEU A 202 -1.59 38.78 -3.88
CA LEU A 202 -0.99 39.83 -3.06
C LEU A 202 -0.87 39.44 -1.59
N LYS A 203 -1.87 38.74 -1.04
CA LYS A 203 -1.79 38.17 0.30
C LYS A 203 -0.63 37.18 0.40
N ARG A 204 -0.50 36.27 -0.56
CA ARG A 204 0.57 35.27 -0.58
C ARG A 204 1.96 35.90 -0.63
N VAL A 205 2.15 36.96 -1.41
CA VAL A 205 3.42 37.71 -1.42
C VAL A 205 3.74 38.30 -0.06
N LYS A 206 2.76 38.92 0.59
CA LYS A 206 2.93 39.44 1.96
C LYS A 206 3.31 38.33 2.95
N ASP A 207 2.68 37.17 2.83
CA ASP A 207 2.99 36.02 3.68
C ASP A 207 4.45 35.57 3.46
N ILE A 208 4.91 35.46 2.20
CA ILE A 208 6.31 35.13 1.84
C ILE A 208 7.31 36.16 2.40
N GLU A 209 7.01 37.45 2.25
CA GLU A 209 7.85 38.53 2.79
C GLU A 209 7.95 38.46 4.32
N SER A 210 6.85 38.12 4.98
CA SER A 210 6.81 37.94 6.44
C SER A 210 7.59 36.71 6.91
N GLU A 211 7.57 35.61 6.14
CA GLU A 211 8.36 34.40 6.41
C GLU A 211 9.86 34.67 6.28
N ARG A 212 10.28 35.48 5.28
CA ARG A 212 11.69 35.85 5.07
C ARG A 212 12.28 36.81 6.10
N SER A 213 11.42 37.53 6.81
CA SER A 213 11.83 38.53 7.82
C SER A 213 12.04 37.91 9.22
N ARG A 214 11.74 36.63 9.37
CA ARG A 214 11.93 35.85 10.61
C ARG A 214 13.23 35.07 10.54
#